data_AF-R4YY00-F1
#
_entry.id   AF-R4YY00-F1
#
_cell.length_a   1.000
_cell.length_b   1.000
_cell.length_c   1.000
_cell.angle_alpha   90.00
_cell.angle_beta   90.00
_cell.angle_gamma   90.00
#
_symmetry.space_group_name_H-M   'P 1'
#
loop_
_entity.id
_entity.type
_entity.pdbx_description
1 polymer ?
#
loop_
_entity_poly.entity_id
_entity_poly.type
_entity_poly.pdbx_seq_one_letter_code
_entity_poly.pdbx_strand_id
1 'polypeptide(L)'
;MEVLEALSTSPGDPVEVRRLRDGTEIGGWLLKAAPGVWDLEAALAEGDVPTSWRLAFSYRVGLINDGDPVVLWRTRGWSGPSGVVAIGQVNEPPDLAAERPGDPDDHRWVSPSERDRPRPRVGVALRVLEVPVPVERIDAVGALRSLEVRRVPRIGNPSVITPGQWAALMALLEHR
;
A
#
# COMPACT_ATOMS: atom_id res chain seq x y z
N MET A 1 -11.90 19.66 11.45
CA MET A 1 -12.72 18.79 12.29
C MET A 1 -13.92 18.35 11.45
N GLU A 2 -13.67 17.64 10.34
CA GLU A 2 -14.70 17.32 9.34
C GLU A 2 -14.36 16.06 8.52
N VAL A 3 -13.23 15.40 8.81
CA VAL A 3 -12.78 14.19 8.09
C VAL A 3 -13.10 12.90 8.87
N LEU A 4 -13.54 13.02 10.13
CA LEU A 4 -13.87 11.87 10.99
C LEU A 4 -15.34 11.43 10.93
N GLU A 5 -16.23 12.20 10.29
CA GLU A 5 -17.67 11.87 10.22
C GLU A 5 -18.08 11.02 9.01
N ALA A 6 -17.20 10.83 8.02
CA ALA A 6 -17.50 10.00 6.85
C ALA A 6 -17.41 8.48 7.10
N LEU A 7 -17.08 8.05 8.33
CA LEU A 7 -17.03 6.62 8.71
C LEU A 7 -18.30 6.14 9.46
N SER A 8 -19.35 6.95 9.52
CA SER A 8 -20.65 6.51 10.04
C SER A 8 -21.49 5.90 8.90
N THR A 9 -21.23 4.66 8.53
CA THR A 9 -22.13 3.88 7.69
C THR A 9 -23.16 3.14 8.54
N SER A 10 -24.44 3.43 8.26
CA SER A 10 -25.60 2.56 8.54
C SER A 10 -25.28 1.08 8.25
N PRO A 11 -26.00 0.10 8.84
CA PRO A 11 -25.68 -1.32 8.67
C PRO A 11 -25.96 -1.73 7.22
N GLY A 12 -24.96 -1.53 6.36
CA GLY A 12 -24.90 -2.08 5.02
C GLY A 12 -24.76 -3.58 5.10
N ASP A 13 -25.02 -4.25 3.98
CA ASP A 13 -24.82 -5.68 3.82
C ASP A 13 -23.50 -6.14 4.47
N PRO A 14 -23.47 -7.31 5.12
CA PRO A 14 -22.25 -7.79 5.76
C PRO A 14 -21.12 -7.80 4.73
N VAL A 15 -20.11 -6.95 4.96
CA VAL A 15 -18.92 -6.91 4.13
C VAL A 15 -18.31 -8.30 4.15
N GLU A 16 -18.27 -8.95 2.99
CA GLU A 16 -17.73 -10.30 2.88
C GLU A 16 -16.28 -10.30 3.38
N VAL A 17 -16.02 -11.08 4.44
CA VAL A 17 -14.68 -11.19 5.03
C VAL A 17 -13.82 -12.02 4.10
N ARG A 18 -13.04 -11.33 3.25
CA ARG A 18 -12.07 -11.96 2.36
C ARG A 18 -10.86 -12.46 3.14
N ARG A 19 -10.28 -13.55 2.65
CA ARG A 19 -9.15 -14.24 3.28
C ARG A 19 -8.09 -14.64 2.28
N LEU A 20 -6.84 -14.69 2.74
CA LEU A 20 -5.77 -15.41 2.06
C LEU A 20 -6.03 -16.92 2.10
N ARG A 21 -5.26 -17.69 1.33
CA ARG A 21 -5.37 -19.16 1.28
C ARG A 21 -5.15 -19.86 2.63
N ASP A 22 -4.42 -19.23 3.54
CA ASP A 22 -4.17 -19.73 4.90
C ASP A 22 -5.24 -19.31 5.92
N GLY A 23 -6.31 -18.65 5.48
CA GLY A 23 -7.41 -18.17 6.33
C GLY A 23 -7.21 -16.78 6.93
N THR A 24 -6.04 -16.15 6.71
CA THR A 24 -5.76 -14.79 7.18
C THR A 24 -6.76 -13.79 6.60
N GLU A 25 -7.47 -13.06 7.46
CA GLU A 25 -8.41 -12.01 7.05
C GLU A 25 -7.69 -10.82 6.42
N ILE A 26 -8.33 -10.25 5.40
CA ILE A 26 -7.85 -9.06 4.70
C ILE A 26 -8.59 -7.86 5.28
N GLY A 27 -7.87 -7.02 6.02
CA GLY A 27 -8.33 -5.69 6.45
C GLY A 27 -7.85 -4.57 5.55
N GLY A 28 -6.88 -4.84 4.68
CA GLY A 28 -6.34 -3.89 3.71
C GLY A 28 -5.02 -4.38 3.12
N TRP A 29 -4.38 -3.51 2.35
CA TRP A 29 -3.15 -3.81 1.62
C TRP A 29 -2.03 -2.84 1.94
N LEU A 30 -0.81 -3.35 1.88
CA LEU A 30 0.41 -2.56 1.92
C LEU A 30 1.13 -2.68 0.58
N LEU A 31 1.36 -1.53 -0.04
CA LEU A 31 2.09 -1.39 -1.30
C LEU A 31 3.50 -0.91 -1.00
N LYS A 32 4.50 -1.70 -1.38
CA LYS A 32 5.90 -1.41 -1.10
C LYS A 32 6.54 -0.59 -2.23
N ALA A 33 7.25 0.47 -1.85
CA ALA A 33 8.10 1.28 -2.70
C ALA A 33 9.58 1.06 -2.35
N ALA A 34 10.33 0.54 -3.34
CA ALA A 34 11.75 0.23 -3.20
C ALA A 34 12.61 1.20 -4.03
N PRO A 35 13.71 1.73 -3.46
CA PRO A 35 14.53 2.77 -4.10
C PRO A 35 15.23 2.31 -5.37
N GLY A 36 15.53 1.02 -5.47
CA GLY A 36 16.13 0.46 -6.67
C GLY A 36 15.15 0.19 -7.82
N VAL A 37 13.87 0.55 -7.70
CA VAL A 37 12.84 0.22 -8.70
C VAL A 37 12.27 1.47 -9.35
N TRP A 38 11.65 2.34 -8.54
CA TRP A 38 10.99 3.56 -9.00
C TRP A 38 11.13 4.65 -7.94
N ASP A 39 11.54 5.85 -8.35
CA ASP A 39 11.90 6.96 -7.47
C ASP A 39 10.66 7.65 -6.88
N LEU A 40 10.21 7.12 -5.74
CA LEU A 40 9.11 7.68 -4.98
C LEU A 40 9.45 9.04 -4.36
N GLU A 41 10.70 9.30 -3.96
CA GLU A 41 11.04 10.58 -3.33
C GLU A 41 10.98 11.73 -4.35
N ALA A 42 11.48 11.50 -5.58
CA ALA A 42 11.34 12.46 -6.68
C ALA A 42 9.86 12.74 -6.99
N ALA A 43 9.04 11.68 -7.14
CA ALA A 43 7.61 11.83 -7.42
C ALA A 43 6.88 12.69 -6.38
N LEU A 44 7.10 12.40 -5.08
CA LEU A 44 6.45 13.15 -4.01
C LEU A 44 6.97 14.58 -3.90
N ALA A 45 8.26 14.82 -4.16
CA ALA A 45 8.85 16.16 -4.17
C ALA A 45 8.29 17.03 -5.30
N GLU A 46 7.94 16.43 -6.44
CA GLU A 46 7.29 17.08 -7.58
C GLU A 46 5.77 17.26 -7.40
N GLY A 47 5.21 16.72 -6.31
CA GLY A 47 3.76 16.73 -6.06
C GLY A 47 2.97 15.71 -6.88
N ASP A 48 3.66 14.79 -7.57
CA ASP A 48 3.04 13.71 -8.33
C ASP A 48 2.75 12.51 -7.41
N VAL A 49 1.57 12.53 -6.79
CA VAL A 49 1.09 11.44 -5.94
C VAL A 49 0.68 10.26 -6.83
N PRO A 50 1.28 9.06 -6.64
CA PRO A 50 0.96 7.91 -7.47
C PRO A 50 -0.53 7.56 -7.44
N THR A 51 -1.15 7.52 -8.62
CA THR A 51 -2.55 7.11 -8.82
C THR A 51 -2.69 5.64 -9.21
N SER A 52 -1.59 4.96 -9.52
CA SER A 52 -1.55 3.52 -9.74
C SER A 52 -0.28 2.92 -9.17
N TRP A 53 -0.32 1.62 -8.86
CA TRP A 53 0.84 0.90 -8.35
C TRP A 53 1.01 -0.47 -9.02
N ARG A 54 2.25 -0.83 -9.34
CA ARG A 54 2.57 -2.17 -9.87
C ARG A 54 2.49 -3.23 -8.79
N LEU A 55 1.96 -4.39 -9.15
CA LEU A 55 1.85 -5.55 -8.28
C LEU A 55 2.72 -6.70 -8.78
N ALA A 56 3.19 -7.55 -7.86
CA ALA A 56 3.82 -8.80 -8.25
C ALA A 56 2.74 -9.82 -8.66
N PHE A 57 3.10 -10.71 -9.59
CA PHE A 57 2.21 -11.81 -9.98
C PHE A 57 1.96 -12.74 -8.81
N SER A 58 0.71 -12.78 -8.35
CA SER A 58 0.27 -13.66 -7.30
C SER A 58 -1.25 -13.79 -7.31
N TYR A 59 -1.78 -14.86 -6.70
CA TYR A 59 -3.22 -15.02 -6.51
C TYR A 59 -3.85 -13.87 -5.70
N ARG A 60 -3.04 -13.15 -4.90
CA ARG A 60 -3.51 -12.04 -4.06
C ARG A 60 -4.01 -10.86 -4.88
N VAL A 61 -3.52 -10.70 -6.12
CA VAL A 61 -3.96 -9.63 -7.01
C VAL A 61 -5.46 -9.75 -7.28
N GLY A 62 -5.96 -10.97 -7.50
CA GLY A 62 -7.39 -11.24 -7.68
C GLY A 62 -8.23 -11.19 -6.41
N LEU A 63 -7.62 -10.86 -5.26
CA LEU A 63 -8.34 -10.60 -4.01
C LEU A 63 -8.52 -9.12 -3.74
N ILE A 64 -7.93 -8.22 -4.54
CA ILE A 64 -8.04 -6.77 -4.32
C ILE A 64 -9.37 -6.27 -4.89
N ASN A 65 -10.16 -5.59 -4.07
CA ASN A 65 -11.45 -5.01 -4.44
C ASN A 65 -11.41 -3.49 -4.41
N ASP A 66 -12.40 -2.89 -5.06
CA ASP A 66 -12.63 -1.44 -5.01
C ASP A 66 -12.96 -1.02 -3.57
N GLY A 67 -12.46 0.14 -3.16
CA GLY A 67 -12.61 0.64 -1.80
C GLY A 67 -11.70 -0.04 -0.76
N ASP A 68 -10.87 -1.02 -1.15
CA ASP A 68 -9.95 -1.66 -0.20
C ASP A 68 -9.00 -0.65 0.44
N PRO A 69 -8.86 -0.64 1.78
CA PRO A 69 -7.92 0.25 2.43
C PRO A 69 -6.48 -0.09 2.04
N VAL A 70 -5.67 0.93 1.80
CA VAL A 70 -4.29 0.75 1.36
C VAL A 70 -3.34 1.73 2.03
N VAL A 71 -2.12 1.29 2.28
CA VAL A 71 -0.99 2.18 2.63
C VAL A 71 0.18 2.00 1.67
N LEU A 72 0.87 3.11 1.42
CA LEU A 72 2.14 3.13 0.71
C LEU A 72 3.28 3.07 1.72
N TRP A 73 4.14 2.05 1.58
CA TRP A 73 5.26 1.79 2.45
C TRP A 73 6.58 2.05 1.73
N ARG A 74 7.34 3.03 2.21
CA ARG A 74 8.72 3.29 1.79
C ARG A 74 9.66 2.28 2.47
N THR A 75 10.46 1.52 1.71
CA THR A 75 11.47 0.61 2.29
C THR A 75 12.69 1.36 2.82
N ARG A 76 13.74 0.65 3.25
CA ARG A 76 15.05 1.27 3.54
C ARG A 76 15.79 1.61 2.25
N GLY A 77 16.80 2.47 2.36
CA GLY A 77 17.69 2.86 1.25
C GLY A 77 17.39 4.24 0.65
N TRP A 78 16.47 4.99 1.26
CA TRP A 78 16.17 6.38 0.91
C TRP A 78 16.80 7.34 1.92
N SER A 79 16.69 8.65 1.67
CA SER A 79 17.17 9.68 2.60
C SER A 79 16.40 9.69 3.93
N GLY A 80 15.10 9.39 3.90
CA GLY A 80 14.24 9.32 5.08
C GLY A 80 14.02 7.91 5.66
N PRO A 81 13.34 7.80 6.83
CA PRO A 81 13.10 6.51 7.46
C PRO A 81 12.15 5.62 6.64
N SER A 82 12.37 4.31 6.65
CA SER A 82 11.38 3.36 6.12
C SER A 82 10.09 3.43 6.94
N GLY A 83 8.93 3.20 6.31
CA GLY A 83 7.65 3.24 6.99
C GLY A 83 6.50 3.68 6.09
N VAL A 84 5.38 4.08 6.68
CA VAL A 84 4.18 4.52 5.95
C VAL A 84 4.33 5.98 5.54
N VAL A 85 4.17 6.26 4.26
CA VAL A 85 4.28 7.62 3.70
C VAL A 85 2.95 8.15 3.14
N ALA A 86 2.03 7.25 2.79
CA ALA A 86 0.69 7.62 2.34
C ALA A 86 -0.33 6.56 2.76
N ILE A 87 -1.59 6.99 2.85
CA ILE A 87 -2.75 6.16 3.14
C ILE A 87 -3.87 6.49 2.16
N GLY A 88 -4.71 5.52 1.85
CA GLY A 88 -5.88 5.76 1.03
C GLY A 88 -6.67 4.50 0.78
N GLN A 89 -7.22 4.40 -0.42
CA GLN A 89 -8.01 3.26 -0.85
C GLN A 89 -7.73 2.90 -2.31
N VAL A 90 -8.06 1.67 -2.66
CA VAL A 90 -8.19 1.25 -4.05
C VAL A 90 -9.40 1.95 -4.66
N ASN A 91 -9.22 2.52 -5.86
CA ASN A 91 -10.30 3.12 -6.66
C ASN A 91 -10.43 2.48 -8.06
N GLU A 92 -9.51 1.56 -8.40
CA GLU A 92 -9.60 0.73 -9.59
C GLU A 92 -8.93 -0.63 -9.28
N PRO A 93 -9.72 -1.71 -9.13
CA PRO A 93 -9.18 -3.05 -8.93
C PRO A 93 -8.28 -3.48 -10.08
N PRO A 94 -7.30 -4.38 -9.85
CA PRO A 94 -6.46 -4.86 -10.93
C PRO A 94 -7.23 -5.60 -12.01
N ASP A 95 -7.10 -5.16 -13.26
CA ASP A 95 -7.42 -5.99 -14.41
C ASP A 95 -6.30 -7.02 -14.62
N LEU A 96 -6.59 -8.27 -14.29
CA LEU A 96 -5.65 -9.38 -14.39
C LEU A 96 -5.24 -9.69 -15.84
N ALA A 97 -6.01 -9.26 -16.83
CA ALA A 97 -5.68 -9.43 -18.25
C ALA A 97 -4.86 -8.24 -18.80
N ALA A 98 -4.90 -7.07 -18.14
CA ALA A 98 -4.23 -5.86 -18.60
C ALA A 98 -2.87 -5.62 -17.91
N GLU A 99 -1.96 -6.60 -18.04
CA GLU A 99 -0.57 -6.44 -17.63
C GLU A 99 0.15 -5.43 -18.54
N ARG A 100 0.91 -4.50 -17.96
CA ARG A 100 1.63 -3.48 -18.73
C ARG A 100 3.03 -3.24 -18.18
N PRO A 101 4.01 -2.91 -19.03
CA PRO A 101 5.30 -2.40 -18.55
C PRO A 101 5.11 -1.02 -17.88
N GLY A 102 6.19 -0.52 -17.28
CA GLY A 102 6.32 0.88 -16.92
C GLY A 102 6.46 1.78 -18.14
N ASP A 103 6.11 3.05 -17.96
CA ASP A 103 6.30 4.07 -18.99
C ASP A 103 7.81 4.27 -19.26
N PRO A 104 8.29 4.09 -20.51
CA PRO A 104 9.69 4.30 -20.86
C PRO A 104 10.14 5.76 -20.70
N ASP A 105 9.24 6.74 -20.77
CA ASP A 105 9.52 8.17 -20.69
C ASP A 105 9.49 8.69 -19.24
N ASP A 106 9.00 7.86 -18.30
CA ASP A 106 9.04 8.16 -16.87
C ASP A 106 10.46 7.99 -16.33
N HIS A 107 11.17 9.12 -16.21
CA HIS A 107 12.54 9.20 -15.72
C HIS A 107 12.75 8.66 -14.30
N ARG A 108 11.66 8.42 -13.55
CA ARG A 108 11.70 7.89 -12.18
C ARG A 108 11.92 6.38 -12.14
N TRP A 109 11.88 5.67 -13.27
CA TRP A 109 12.32 4.27 -13.32
C TRP A 109 13.82 4.14 -13.08
N VAL A 110 14.18 3.68 -11.89
CA VAL A 110 15.58 3.40 -11.52
C VAL A 110 16.06 2.08 -12.11
N SER A 111 15.17 1.09 -12.22
CA SER A 111 15.49 -0.22 -12.82
C SER A 111 14.78 -0.40 -14.16
N PRO A 112 15.52 -0.35 -15.29
CA PRO A 112 14.96 -0.62 -16.62
C PRO A 112 14.38 -2.03 -16.73
N SER A 113 15.04 -3.03 -16.14
CA SER A 113 14.54 -4.42 -16.19
C SER A 113 13.24 -4.60 -15.42
N GLU A 114 13.04 -3.89 -14.31
CA GLU A 114 11.75 -3.88 -13.64
C GLU A 114 10.72 -3.10 -14.44
N ARG A 115 11.06 -1.93 -15.00
CA ARG A 115 10.19 -1.14 -15.88
C ARG A 115 9.64 -1.98 -17.02
N ASP A 116 10.51 -2.65 -17.77
CA ASP A 116 10.13 -3.37 -19.00
C ASP A 116 9.33 -4.65 -18.72
N ARG A 117 9.32 -5.13 -17.47
CA ARG A 117 8.58 -6.33 -17.08
C ARG A 117 7.08 -6.04 -16.95
N PRO A 118 6.20 -6.66 -17.76
CA PRO A 118 4.77 -6.50 -17.63
C PRO A 118 4.28 -6.97 -16.26
N ARG A 119 3.40 -6.17 -15.64
CA ARG A 119 2.79 -6.45 -14.34
C ARG A 119 1.35 -5.95 -14.29
N PRO A 120 0.48 -6.58 -13.48
CA PRO A 120 -0.81 -6.00 -13.14
C PRO A 120 -0.59 -4.75 -12.29
N ARG A 121 -1.55 -3.83 -12.38
CA ARG A 121 -1.57 -2.59 -11.61
C ARG A 121 -2.87 -2.47 -10.86
N VAL A 122 -2.83 -1.73 -9.76
CA VAL A 122 -4.01 -1.32 -9.01
C VAL A 122 -4.10 0.20 -9.08
N GLY A 123 -5.28 0.76 -9.33
CA GLY A 123 -5.53 2.19 -9.14
C GLY A 123 -5.74 2.49 -7.66
N VAL A 124 -5.13 3.58 -7.20
CA VAL A 124 -5.21 4.02 -5.81
C VAL A 124 -5.47 5.52 -5.74
N ALA A 125 -6.30 5.91 -4.78
CA ALA A 125 -6.45 7.28 -4.34
C ALA A 125 -5.69 7.43 -3.02
N LEU A 126 -4.53 8.11 -3.05
CA LEU A 126 -3.64 8.23 -1.89
C LEU A 126 -3.61 9.67 -1.35
N ARG A 127 -3.57 9.78 -0.02
CA ARG A 127 -3.22 10.99 0.71
C ARG A 127 -1.82 10.82 1.30
N VAL A 128 -0.88 11.64 0.84
CA VAL A 128 0.46 11.71 1.40
C VAL A 128 0.39 12.26 2.83
N LEU A 129 1.11 11.62 3.74
CA LEU A 129 1.20 12.08 5.12
C LEU A 129 2.22 13.23 5.19
N GLU A 130 1.83 14.34 5.79
CA GLU A 130 2.73 15.50 6.01
C GLU A 130 4.03 15.07 6.68
N VAL A 131 3.93 14.20 7.68
CA VAL A 131 5.06 13.53 8.30
C VAL A 131 4.89 12.03 8.02
N PRO A 132 5.88 11.29 7.48
CA PRO A 132 5.81 9.84 7.40
C PRO A 132 5.74 9.16 8.78
N VAL A 133 5.12 8.00 8.89
CA VAL A 133 5.20 7.17 10.11
C VAL A 133 6.42 6.26 9.98
N PRO A 134 7.50 6.48 10.76
CA PRO A 134 8.69 5.68 10.66
C PRO A 134 8.47 4.28 11.24
N VAL A 135 9.23 3.30 10.74
CA VAL A 135 9.13 1.90 11.14
C VAL A 135 9.33 1.71 12.65
N GLU A 136 10.10 2.56 13.30
CA GLU A 136 10.33 2.52 14.76
C GLU A 136 9.04 2.80 15.53
N ARG A 137 8.17 3.69 15.03
CA ARG A 137 6.84 3.97 15.62
C ARG A 137 5.87 2.82 15.34
N ILE A 138 5.93 2.24 14.15
CA ILE A 138 5.18 1.03 13.79
C ILE A 138 5.56 -0.12 14.72
N ASP A 139 6.85 -0.36 14.89
CA ASP A 139 7.39 -1.42 15.75
C ASP A 139 7.13 -1.12 17.25
N ALA A 140 6.80 0.10 17.66
CA ALA A 140 6.37 0.37 19.03
C ALA A 140 4.96 -0.17 19.33
N VAL A 141 4.14 -0.45 18.31
CA VAL A 141 2.79 -0.99 18.45
C VAL A 141 2.83 -2.51 18.30
N GLY A 142 2.50 -3.24 19.36
CA GLY A 142 2.60 -4.70 19.41
C GLY A 142 1.89 -5.41 18.25
N ALA A 143 0.67 -4.98 17.90
CA ALA A 143 -0.10 -5.54 16.80
C ALA A 143 0.56 -5.33 15.42
N LEU A 144 1.33 -4.24 15.24
CA LEU A 144 1.94 -3.87 13.96
C LEU A 144 3.35 -4.46 13.76
N ARG A 145 4.02 -4.90 14.84
CA ARG A 145 5.32 -5.62 14.74
C ARG A 145 5.25 -6.85 13.82
N SER A 146 4.08 -7.48 13.75
CA SER A 146 3.83 -8.71 12.98
C SER A 146 3.31 -8.46 11.55
N LEU A 147 3.26 -7.20 11.10
CA LEU A 147 2.94 -6.87 9.70
C LEU A 147 3.77 -7.75 8.75
N GLU A 148 3.14 -8.22 7.67
CA GLU A 148 3.80 -9.18 6.77
C GLU A 148 5.07 -8.61 6.15
N VAL A 149 5.09 -7.31 5.79
CA VAL A 149 6.29 -6.62 5.31
C VAL A 149 7.45 -6.61 6.32
N ARG A 150 7.15 -6.76 7.62
CA ARG A 150 8.14 -6.86 8.70
C ARG A 150 8.64 -8.30 8.84
N ARG A 151 7.73 -9.28 8.84
CA ARG A 151 8.07 -10.71 8.95
C ARG A 151 8.81 -11.26 7.74
N VAL A 152 8.44 -10.79 6.53
CA VAL A 152 9.01 -11.24 5.26
C VAL A 152 9.45 -10.03 4.44
N PRO A 153 10.61 -9.41 4.72
CA PRO A 153 11.03 -8.15 4.08
C PRO A 153 11.11 -8.19 2.54
N ARG A 154 11.38 -9.37 1.98
CA ARG A 154 11.47 -9.61 0.53
C ARG A 154 10.13 -9.98 -0.12
N ILE A 155 9.01 -9.94 0.61
CA ILE A 155 7.68 -10.21 0.05
C ILE A 155 7.37 -9.24 -1.11
N GLY A 156 6.78 -9.77 -2.19
CA GLY A 156 6.32 -8.96 -3.31
C GLY A 156 5.04 -8.18 -2.97
N ASN A 157 4.71 -7.18 -3.79
CA ASN A 157 3.43 -6.48 -3.68
C ASN A 157 2.27 -7.37 -4.19
N PRO A 158 1.08 -7.33 -3.58
CA PRO A 158 0.76 -6.63 -2.34
C PRO A 158 1.06 -7.48 -1.09
N SER A 159 1.32 -6.79 0.03
CA SER A 159 1.41 -7.39 1.37
C SER A 159 0.08 -7.22 2.10
N VAL A 160 -0.38 -8.22 2.84
CA VAL A 160 -1.66 -8.14 3.57
C VAL A 160 -1.53 -7.33 4.86
N ILE A 161 -2.58 -6.61 5.22
CA ILE A 161 -2.82 -6.05 6.56
C ILE A 161 -4.10 -6.72 7.09
N THR A 162 -4.07 -7.28 8.30
CA THR A 162 -5.28 -7.84 8.92
C THR A 162 -6.20 -6.74 9.46
N PRO A 163 -7.50 -7.01 9.73
CA PRO A 163 -8.40 -6.00 10.29
C PRO A 163 -7.89 -5.38 11.61
N GLY A 164 -7.35 -6.21 12.51
CA GLY A 164 -6.76 -5.72 13.76
C GLY A 164 -5.50 -4.87 13.55
N GLN A 165 -4.68 -5.20 12.55
CA GLN A 165 -3.53 -4.38 12.18
C GLN A 165 -3.96 -3.06 11.54
N TRP A 166 -5.00 -3.07 10.70
CA TRP A 166 -5.54 -1.86 10.10
C TRP A 166 -6.07 -0.90 11.17
N ALA A 167 -6.89 -1.40 12.10
CA ALA A 167 -7.40 -0.61 13.22
C ALA A 167 -6.26 -0.02 14.07
N ALA A 168 -5.23 -0.81 14.37
CA ALA A 168 -4.07 -0.32 15.12
C ALA A 168 -3.26 0.74 14.35
N LEU A 169 -3.18 0.63 13.01
CA LEU A 169 -2.53 1.62 12.16
C LEU A 169 -3.32 2.94 12.13
N MET A 170 -4.65 2.88 12.02
CA MET A 170 -5.52 4.06 12.09
C MET A 170 -5.40 4.76 13.44
N ALA A 171 -5.46 4.02 14.54
CA ALA A 171 -5.25 4.58 15.88
C ALA A 171 -3.88 5.25 16.01
N LEU A 172 -2.81 4.66 15.45
CA LEU A 172 -1.48 5.28 15.44
C LEU A 172 -1.44 6.58 14.63
N LEU A 173 -2.25 6.69 13.56
CA LEU A 173 -2.32 7.88 12.70
C LEU A 173 -3.15 9.02 13.32
N GLU A 174 -4.13 8.71 14.15
CA GLU A 174 -4.95 9.70 14.87
C GLU A 174 -4.21 10.38 16.03
N HIS A 175 -3.27 9.67 16.66
CA HIS A 175 -2.50 10.15 17.82
C HIS A 175 -1.17 10.79 17.40
N ARG A 176 -1.17 11.52 16.29
CA ARG A 176 0.02 12.13 15.70
C ARG A 176 0.12 13.62 15.97
#